data_AF-A0A3B0UQ46-F1
#
_entry.id   AF-A0A3B0UQ46-F1
#
_cell.length_a   1.000
_cell.length_b   1.000
_cell.length_c   1.000
_cell.angle_alpha   90.00
_cell.angle_beta   90.00
_cell.angle_gamma   90.00
#
_symmetry.space_group_name_H-M   'P 1'
#
loop_
_entity.id
_entity.type
_entity.pdbx_description
1 polymer ?
#
loop_
_entity_poly.entity_id
_entity_poly.type
_entity_poly.pdbx_seq_one_letter_code
_entity_poly.pdbx_strand_id
1 'polypeptide(L)' 'NLNKGISEGLYRKNIDKELITKFYFSLAMSVHNSNLHTYNKNTLNKLETSVLEYHTRAIATTKGLKILEEQLEKNKF' A
#
# COMPACT_ATOMS: atom_id res chain seq x y z
N ASN A 1 -4.40 -10.29 4.57
CA ASN A 1 -3.42 -10.45 3.47
C ASN A 1 -1.97 -10.63 3.92
N LEU A 2 -1.50 -10.00 5.02
CA LEU A 2 -0.10 -10.12 5.47
C LEU A 2 0.38 -11.57 5.65
N ASN A 3 -0.35 -12.41 6.41
CA ASN A 3 0.07 -13.80 6.66
C ASN A 3 0.22 -14.61 5.35
N LYS A 4 -0.71 -14.43 4.40
CA LYS A 4 -0.68 -15.08 3.09
C LYS A 4 0.50 -14.59 2.25
N GLY A 5 0.70 -13.28 2.15
CA GLY A 5 1.83 -12.73 1.39
C GLY A 5 3.19 -13.11 2.00
N ILE A 6 3.28 -13.29 3.32
CA ILE A 6 4.47 -13.85 3.96
C ILE A 6 4.67 -15.32 3.58
N SER A 7 3.61 -16.15 3.61
CA SER A 7 3.72 -17.57 3.26
C SER A 7 4.09 -17.78 1.78
N GLU A 8 3.62 -16.89 0.90
CA GLU A 8 3.92 -16.91 -0.54
C GLU A 8 5.27 -16.26 -0.89
N GLY A 9 5.98 -15.69 0.10
CA GLY A 9 7.26 -15.01 -0.09
C GLY A 9 7.14 -13.64 -0.78
N LEU A 10 5.95 -13.05 -0.81
CA LEU A 10 5.67 -11.72 -1.37
C LEU A 10 6.03 -10.60 -0.39
N TYR A 11 5.85 -10.84 0.91
CA TYR A 11 6.19 -9.89 1.97
C TYR A 11 7.33 -10.42 2.85
N ARG A 12 8.09 -9.49 3.44
CA ARG A 12 9.23 -9.80 4.31
C ARG A 12 8.75 -10.62 5.52
N LYS A 13 9.50 -11.67 5.87
CA LYS A 13 9.18 -12.56 7.00
C LYS A 13 9.39 -11.89 8.37
N ASN A 14 10.37 -10.98 8.46
CA ASN A 14 10.78 -10.33 9.70
C ASN A 14 10.12 -8.96 9.89
N ILE A 15 8.80 -8.88 9.71
CA ILE A 15 8.03 -7.66 9.96
C ILE A 15 7.16 -7.82 11.20
N ASP A 16 7.07 -6.76 12.00
CA ASP A 16 6.06 -6.66 13.05
C ASP A 16 4.69 -6.40 12.41
N LYS A 17 3.85 -7.43 12.36
CA LYS A 17 2.55 -7.35 11.68
C LYS A 17 1.62 -6.32 12.31
N GLU A 18 1.71 -6.12 13.62
CA GLU A 18 0.86 -5.15 14.32
C GLU A 18 1.29 -3.74 13.95
N LEU A 19 2.59 -3.46 14.01
CA LEU A 19 3.14 -2.15 13.68
C LEU A 19 2.90 -1.77 12.21
N ILE A 20 3.14 -2.70 11.29
CA ILE A 20 2.91 -2.47 9.86
C ILE A 20 1.43 -2.19 9.58
N THR A 21 0.52 -2.90 10.25
CA THR A 21 -0.93 -2.66 10.13
C THR A 21 -1.28 -1.25 10.62
N LYS A 22 -0.73 -0.81 11.76
CA LYS A 22 -0.91 0.54 12.29
C LYS A 22 -0.39 1.61 11.33
N PHE A 23 0.76 1.39 10.69
CA PHE A 23 1.31 2.32 9.70
C PHE A 23 0.44 2.45 8.46
N TYR A 24 -0.08 1.34 7.92
CA TYR A 24 -1.02 1.38 6.79
C TYR A 24 -2.25 2.22 7.11
N PHE A 25 -2.91 1.96 8.24
CA PHE A 25 -4.11 2.71 8.62
C PHE A 25 -3.83 4.18 8.90
N SER A 26 -2.68 4.51 9.51
CA SER A 26 -2.29 5.90 9.74
C SER A 26 -2.11 6.65 8.42
N LEU A 27 -1.44 6.05 7.44
CA LEU A 27 -1.27 6.63 6.11
C LEU A 27 -2.60 6.77 5.38
N ALA A 28 -3.43 5.72 5.38
CA ALA A 28 -4.74 5.75 4.74
C ALA A 28 -5.63 6.85 5.34
N MET A 29 -5.73 6.93 6.67
CA MET A 29 -6.49 7.99 7.33
C MET A 29 -5.95 9.38 7.04
N SER A 30 -4.62 9.54 6.88
CA SER A 30 -4.02 10.84 6.61
C SER A 30 -4.50 11.45 5.29
N VAL A 31 -4.72 10.64 4.25
CA VAL A 31 -5.20 11.13 2.94
C VAL A 31 -6.71 11.36 2.89
N HIS A 32 -7.45 10.82 3.85
CA HIS A 32 -8.88 11.10 4.04
C HIS A 32 -9.15 12.34 4.91
N ASN A 33 -8.12 12.99 5.44
CA ASN A 33 -8.28 14.16 6.29
C ASN A 33 -8.68 15.39 5.45
N SER A 34 -9.99 15.58 5.32
CA SER A 34 -10.63 16.64 4.52
C SER A 34 -10.33 18.07 4.97
N ASN A 35 -9.74 18.25 6.17
CA ASN A 35 -9.42 19.58 6.69
C ASN A 35 -8.22 20.24 5.97
N LEU A 36 -7.45 19.48 5.19
CA LEU A 36 -6.27 19.99 4.50
C LEU A 36 -6.51 20.27 3.01
N HIS A 37 -7.54 19.68 2.40
CA HIS A 37 -7.74 19.75 0.95
C HIS A 37 -9.20 19.52 0.51
N THR A 38 -9.64 20.26 -0.51
CA THR A 38 -10.88 19.99 -1.26
C THR A 38 -10.61 18.95 -2.33
N TYR A 39 -10.73 17.66 -2.00
CA TYR A 39 -10.52 16.59 -2.97
C TYR A 39 -11.78 16.33 -3.80
N ASN A 40 -11.62 16.24 -5.12
CA ASN A 40 -12.60 15.52 -5.93
C ASN A 40 -12.33 14.01 -5.83
N LYS A 41 -13.33 13.19 -6.20
CA LYS A 41 -13.24 11.71 -6.13
C LYS A 41 -12.00 11.15 -6.84
N ASN A 42 -11.60 11.73 -7.97
CA ASN A 42 -10.44 11.26 -8.73
C ASN A 42 -9.13 11.53 -7.99
N THR A 43 -9.01 12.65 -7.29
CA THR A 43 -7.83 12.94 -6.46
C THR A 43 -7.73 11.99 -5.28
N LEU A 44 -8.85 11.69 -4.61
CA LEU A 44 -8.86 10.75 -3.49
C LEU A 44 -8.46 9.34 -3.93
N ASN A 45 -9.02 8.83 -5.04
CA ASN A 45 -8.65 7.53 -5.59
C ASN A 45 -7.15 7.43 -5.91
N LYS A 46 -6.55 8.51 -6.44
CA LYS A 46 -5.10 8.57 -6.70
C LYS A 46 -4.29 8.51 -5.41
N LEU A 47 -4.68 9.26 -4.38
CA LEU A 47 -3.99 9.27 -3.09
C LEU A 47 -4.08 7.91 -2.38
N GLU A 48 -5.26 7.29 -2.37
CA GLU A 48 -5.45 5.94 -1.84
C GLU A 48 -4.56 4.92 -2.56
N THR A 49 -4.48 5.00 -3.89
CA THR A 49 -3.60 4.14 -4.71
C THR A 49 -2.13 4.38 -4.34
N SER A 50 -1.71 5.63 -4.19
CA SER A 50 -0.33 5.97 -3.77
C SER A 50 -0.01 5.46 -2.36
N VAL A 51 -0.95 5.53 -1.42
CA VAL A 51 -0.78 4.96 -0.06
C VAL A 51 -0.59 3.45 -0.12
N LEU A 52 -1.43 2.75 -0.89
CA LEU A 52 -1.35 1.30 -1.04
C LEU A 52 -0.02 0.88 -1.68
N GLU A 53 0.40 1.57 -2.74
CA GLU A 53 1.69 1.32 -3.40
C GLU A 53 2.86 1.56 -2.44
N TYR A 54 2.90 2.73 -1.80
CA TYR A 54 3.95 3.09 -0.84
C TYR A 54 4.08 2.04 0.27
N HIS A 55 2.95 1.68 0.89
CA HIS A 55 2.94 0.71 1.98
C HIS A 55 3.37 -0.68 1.51
N THR A 56 2.93 -1.10 0.32
CA THR A 56 3.29 -2.40 -0.25
C THR A 56 4.80 -2.47 -0.54
N ARG A 57 5.38 -1.43 -1.15
CA ARG A 57 6.84 -1.33 -1.37
C ARG A 57 7.63 -1.43 -0.07
N ALA A 58 7.11 -0.83 1.00
CA ALA A 58 7.74 -0.83 2.32
C ALA A 58 7.83 -2.23 2.95
N ILE A 59 7.01 -3.20 2.55
CA ILE A 59 7.00 -4.56 3.13
C ILE A 59 7.28 -5.69 2.15
N ALA A 60 7.32 -5.40 0.85
CA ALA A 60 7.55 -6.39 -0.19
C ALA A 60 8.98 -6.96 -0.15
N THR A 61 9.09 -8.22 -0.59
CA THR A 61 10.35 -8.83 -1.04
C THR A 61 10.64 -8.44 -2.49
N THR A 62 11.80 -8.82 -3.04
CA THR A 62 12.08 -8.67 -4.48
C THR A 62 11.02 -9.35 -5.35
N LYS A 63 10.52 -10.52 -4.93
CA LYS A 63 9.42 -11.22 -5.60
C LYS A 63 8.12 -10.41 -5.54
N GLY A 64 7.77 -9.90 -4.36
CA GLY A 64 6.59 -9.06 -4.19
C GLY A 64 6.64 -7.76 -4.99
N LEU A 65 7.82 -7.12 -5.05
CA LEU A 65 8.04 -5.91 -5.84
C LEU A 65 7.83 -6.17 -7.33
N LYS A 66 8.35 -7.28 -7.87
CA LYS A 66 8.13 -7.63 -9.28
C LYS A 66 6.63 -7.75 -9.61
N ILE A 67 5.86 -8.44 -8.76
CA ILE A 67 4.41 -8.57 -8.95
C ILE A 67 3.74 -7.20 -8.83
N LEU A 68 4.15 -6.37 -7.87
CA LEU A 68 3.61 -5.01 -7.73
C LEU A 68 3.81 -4.20 -9.01
N GLU A 69 5.00 -4.20 -9.60
CA GLU A 69 5.26 -3.48 -10.87
C GLU A 69 4.36 -3.99 -12.00
N GLU A 70 4.24 -5.31 -12.15
CA GLU A 70 3.34 -5.91 -13.16
C GLU A 70 1.88 -5.49 -12.97
N GLN A 71 1.42 -5.34 -11.72
CA GLN A 71 0.07 -4.86 -11.43
C GLN A 71 -0.08 -3.36 -11.71
N LEU A 72 0.93 -2.55 -11.38
CA LEU A 72 0.92 -1.11 -11.66
C LEU A 72 0.91 -0.85 -13.16
N GLU A 73 1.69 -1.59 -13.94
CA GLU A 73 1.69 -1.47 -15.40
C GLU A 73 0.33 -1.81 -16.03
N LYS A 74 -0.33 -2.88 -15.55
CA LYS A 74 -1.67 -3.28 -16.03
C LYS A 74 -2.77 -2.28 -15.69
N ASN A 75 -2.62 -1.55 -14.59
CA ASN A 75 -3.62 -0.61 -14.08
C ASN A 75 -3.24 0.85 -14.35
N LYS A 76 -2.21 1.12 -15.16
CA LYS A 76 -1.94 2.47 -15.67
C LYS A 76 -3.10 2.87 -16.59
N PHE A 77 -3.84 3.89 -16.18
CA PHE A 77 -4.82 4.62 -17.01
C PHE A 77 -4.12 5.37 -18.15
#